data_AF-A0A963QMG4-F1
#
_entry.id   AF-A0A963QMG4-F1
#
_cell.length_a   1.000
_cell.length_b   1.000
_cell.length_c   1.000
_cell.angle_alpha   90.00
_cell.angle_beta   90.00
_cell.angle_gamma   90.00
#
_symmetry.space_group_name_H-M   'P 1'
#
loop_
_entity.id
_entity.type
_entity.pdbx_description
1 polymer ?
#
loop_
_entity_poly.entity_id
_entity_poly.type
_entity_poly.pdbx_seq_one_letter_code
_entity_poly.pdbx_strand_id
1 'polypeptide(L)' 'MSEPTTMQDRRKELETLLRQFKDHPERDWSKERERASVLSKMLAEHDRAQG' A
#
# COMPACT_ATOMS: atom_id res chain seq x y z
N MET A 1 14.78 -1.14 -17.48
CA MET A 1 14.97 -0.30 -16.29
C MET A 1 13.60 -0.08 -15.69
N SER A 2 13.34 -0.51 -14.46
CA SER A 2 12.07 -0.19 -13.80
C SER A 2 12.06 1.29 -13.43
N GLU A 3 11.00 2.01 -13.81
CA GLU A 3 10.84 3.41 -13.41
C GLU A 3 10.80 3.54 -11.88
N PRO A 4 11.34 4.63 -11.31
CA PRO A 4 11.32 4.83 -9.87
C PRO A 4 9.87 4.98 -9.39
N THR A 5 9.41 4.05 -8.55
CA THR A 5 8.09 4.14 -7.94
C THR A 5 8.00 5.39 -7.07
N THR A 6 7.01 6.24 -7.32
CA THR A 6 6.79 7.47 -6.53
C THR A 6 6.01 7.19 -5.24
N MET A 7 5.92 8.17 -4.33
CA MET A 7 5.04 8.04 -3.16
C MET A 7 3.55 8.01 -3.54
N GLN A 8 3.19 8.66 -4.65
CA GLN A 8 1.83 8.62 -5.19
C GLN A 8 1.47 7.21 -5.68
N ASP A 9 2.41 6.51 -6.32
CA ASP A 9 2.19 5.13 -6.76
C ASP A 9 1.99 4.19 -5.57
N ARG A 10 2.78 4.37 -4.50
CA ARG A 10 2.60 3.60 -3.26
C ARG A 10 1.25 3.82 -2.60
N ARG A 11 0.71 5.06 -2.67
CA ARG A 11 -0.65 5.37 -2.18
C ARG A 11 -1.71 4.64 -3.02
N LYS A 12 -1.62 4.72 -4.35
CA LYS A 12 -2.53 4.00 -5.26
C LYS A 12 -2.48 2.49 -5.07
N GLU A 13 -1.28 1.93 -4.85
CA GLU A 13 -1.09 0.52 -4.54
C GLU A 13 -1.83 0.13 -3.26
N LEU A 14 -1.65 0.91 -2.18
CA LEU A 14 -2.34 0.67 -0.91
C LEU A 14 -3.87 0.74 -1.06
N GLU A 15 -4.39 1.75 -1.74
CA GLU A 15 -5.84 1.89 -1.99
C GLU A 15 -6.41 0.69 -2.76
N THR A 16 -5.66 0.23 -3.75
CA THR A 16 -6.02 -0.94 -4.57
C THR A 16 -6.06 -2.22 -3.74
N LEU A 17 -5.08 -2.43 -2.86
CA LEU A 17 -5.05 -3.59 -1.95
C LEU A 17 -6.23 -3.54 -0.96
N LEU A 18 -6.47 -2.39 -0.34
CA LEU A 18 -7.57 -2.23 0.61
C LEU A 18 -8.94 -2.47 -0.05
N ARG A 19 -9.11 -2.07 -1.31
CA ARG A 19 -10.31 -2.38 -2.08
C ARG A 19 -10.43 -3.89 -2.34
N GLN A 20 -9.37 -4.56 -2.76
CA GLN A 20 -9.41 -6.01 -3.00
C GLN A 20 -9.78 -6.80 -1.74
N PHE A 21 -9.30 -6.38 -0.57
CA PHE A 21 -9.65 -7.02 0.70
C PHE A 21 -11.14 -6.90 1.04
N LYS A 22 -11.77 -5.79 0.61
CA LYS A 22 -13.20 -5.55 0.82
C LYS A 22 -14.06 -6.29 -0.21
N ASP A 23 -13.62 -6.29 -1.47
CA ASP A 23 -14.37 -6.89 -2.59
C ASP A 23 -14.33 -8.43 -2.54
N HIS A 24 -13.27 -9.02 -1.97
CA HIS A 24 -13.05 -10.46 -1.93
C HIS A 24 -12.57 -10.96 -0.56
N PRO A 25 -13.37 -10.83 0.51
CA PRO A 25 -12.96 -11.25 1.86
C PRO A 25 -12.71 -12.77 1.99
N GLU A 26 -13.19 -13.57 1.04
CA GLU A 26 -13.05 -15.03 0.98
C GLU A 26 -11.64 -15.50 0.58
N ARG A 27 -10.80 -14.63 -0.01
CA ARG A 27 -9.44 -14.98 -0.42
C ARG A 27 -8.46 -14.83 0.74
N ASP A 28 -7.40 -15.65 0.73
CA ASP A 28 -6.26 -15.41 1.61
C ASP A 28 -5.46 -14.22 1.09
N TRP A 29 -5.33 -13.21 1.95
CA TRP A 29 -4.63 -11.95 1.68
C TRP A 29 -3.40 -11.78 2.55
N SER A 30 -2.87 -12.84 3.15
CA SER A 30 -1.80 -12.74 4.15
C SER A 30 -0.57 -11.98 3.63
N LYS A 31 -0.14 -12.26 2.39
CA LYS A 31 1.01 -11.59 1.76
C LYS A 31 0.71 -10.14 1.41
N GLU A 32 -0.47 -9.89 0.84
CA GLU A 32 -0.91 -8.56 0.45
C GLU A 32 -1.16 -7.67 1.66
N ARG A 33 -1.62 -8.23 2.79
CA ARG A 33 -1.77 -7.51 4.06
C ARG A 33 -0.42 -7.11 4.64
N GLU A 34 0.59 -7.98 4.55
CA GLU A 34 1.97 -7.61 4.90
C GLU A 34 2.45 -6.44 4.03
N ARG A 35 2.23 -6.53 2.72
CA ARG A 35 2.56 -5.45 1.77
C ARG A 35 1.84 -4.14 2.11
N ALA A 36 0.53 -4.20 2.39
CA ALA A 36 -0.27 -3.03 2.78
C ALA A 36 0.24 -2.39 4.08
N SER A 37 0.65 -3.21 5.06
CA SER A 37 1.26 -2.74 6.31
C SER A 37 2.56 -1.97 6.06
N VAL A 38 3.43 -2.49 5.19
CA VAL A 38 4.67 -1.81 4.80
C VAL A 38 4.37 -0.49 4.08
N LEU A 39 3.47 -0.49 3.10
CA LEU A 39 3.07 0.71 2.36
C LEU A 39 2.49 1.79 3.30
N SER A 40 1.63 1.39 4.23
CA SER A 40 1.05 2.30 5.22
C SER A 40 2.12 2.94 6.10
N LYS A 41 3.12 2.18 6.55
CA LYS A 41 4.24 2.71 7.35
C LYS A 41 5.07 3.69 6.53
N MET A 42 5.44 3.34 5.30
CA MET A 42 6.23 4.22 4.43
C MET A 42 5.53 5.55 4.17
N LEU A 43 4.21 5.53 3.92
CA LEU A 43 3.43 6.74 3.69
C LEU A 43 3.31 7.59 4.97
N ALA A 44 3.13 6.97 6.13
CA ALA A 44 3.07 7.69 7.41
C ALA A 44 4.41 8.37 7.75
N GLU A 45 5.53 7.69 7.53
CA GLU A 45 6.87 8.27 7.73
C GLU A 45 7.14 9.40 6.73
N HIS A 46 6.71 9.26 5.48
CA HIS A 46 6.81 10.33 4.50
C HIS A 46 5.98 11.55 4.93
N ASP A 47 4.74 11.36 5.35
CA ASP A 47 3.86 12.44 5.82
C ASP A 47 4.47 13.19 7.02
N ARG A 48 4.99 12.44 8.01
CA ARG A 48 5.72 13.01 9.16
C ARG A 48 6.95 13.81 8.77
N ALA A 49 7.65 13.42 7.71
CA ALA A 49 8.83 14.13 7.22
C ALA A 49 8.48 15.37 6.38
N GLN A 50 7.23 15.54 5.98
CA GLN A 50 6.74 16.70 5.21
C GLN A 50 6.01 17.74 6.09
N GLY A 51 5.62 17.39 7.31
CA GLY A 51 5.03 18.28 8.31
C GLY A 51 6.04 18.86 9.28
#